data_AF-A0A383F0X6-F1
#
_entry.id   AF-A0A383F0X6-F1
#
_cell.length_a   1.000
_cell.length_b   1.000
_cell.length_c   1.000
_cell.angle_alpha   90.00
_cell.angle_beta   90.00
_cell.angle_gamma   90.00
#
_symmetry.space_group_name_H-M   'P 1'
#
loop_
_entity.id
_entity.type
_entity.pdbx_description
1 polymer ?
#
loop_
_entity_poly.entity_id
_entity_poly.type
_entity_poly.pdbx_seq_one_letter_code
_entity_poly.pdbx_strand_id
1 'polypeptide(L)'
;IKDIFNYLHDKCNIDTIKCGIVRDEGVYKTPQEKREKIFEAYNWLTSTLKQKIREKKILNYNDKSLQGKLHKKKDIISWEMIKQMYLNPKYISPCHAASLFGIITANGKVYPCEILEDKLLGNLRDHNMKFMEIWKSEKTKKTKDFILNSKCNCTYECALTYNILGNFRYQPRLVSSLFNLD
;
A
#
# COMPACT_ATOMS: atom_id res chain seq x y z
N ILE A 1 -20.77 7.22 -1.65
CA ILE A 1 -19.55 7.09 -2.49
C ILE A 1 -19.84 7.23 -3.98
N LYS A 2 -20.91 6.60 -4.51
CA LYS A 2 -21.25 6.64 -5.93
C LYS A 2 -21.46 8.06 -6.45
N ASP A 3 -22.23 8.87 -5.73
CA ASP A 3 -22.52 10.25 -6.13
C ASP A 3 -21.26 11.12 -6.15
N ILE A 4 -20.37 10.93 -5.17
CA ILE A 4 -19.06 11.61 -5.11
C ILE A 4 -18.22 11.21 -6.33
N PHE A 5 -18.15 9.91 -6.62
CA PHE A 5 -17.40 9.42 -7.77
C PHE A 5 -17.95 9.97 -9.10
N ASN A 6 -19.28 9.93 -9.30
CA ASN A 6 -19.92 10.44 -10.52
C ASN A 6 -19.73 11.96 -10.65
N TYR A 7 -19.83 12.71 -9.55
CA TYR A 7 -19.53 14.14 -9.56
C TYR A 7 -18.09 14.41 -9.99
N LEU A 8 -17.11 13.76 -9.35
CA LEU A 8 -15.69 13.96 -9.69
C LEU A 8 -15.35 13.55 -11.12
N HIS A 9 -15.88 12.42 -11.59
CA HIS A 9 -15.56 11.90 -12.90
C HIS A 9 -16.39 12.54 -14.02
N ASP A 10 -17.72 12.58 -13.89
CA ASP A 10 -18.61 13.00 -14.98
C ASP A 10 -18.84 14.51 -15.00
N LYS A 11 -18.78 15.20 -13.85
CA LYS A 11 -18.97 16.68 -13.77
C LYS A 11 -17.66 17.43 -13.73
N CYS A 12 -16.70 17.00 -12.92
CA CYS A 12 -15.41 17.68 -12.79
C CYS A 12 -14.36 17.19 -13.80
N ASN A 13 -14.66 16.14 -14.58
CA ASN A 13 -13.75 15.57 -15.58
C ASN A 13 -12.37 15.18 -15.00
N ILE A 14 -12.36 14.60 -13.80
CA ILE A 14 -11.13 14.12 -13.15
C ILE A 14 -10.67 12.81 -13.82
N ASP A 15 -9.49 12.86 -14.44
CA ASP A 15 -8.88 11.73 -15.15
C ASP A 15 -8.09 10.76 -14.26
N THR A 16 -7.83 11.15 -13.01
CA THR A 16 -7.03 10.39 -12.05
C THR A 16 -7.73 10.29 -10.71
N ILE A 17 -8.13 9.07 -10.36
CA ILE A 17 -8.80 8.75 -9.10
C ILE A 17 -8.11 7.55 -8.48
N LYS A 18 -7.62 7.75 -7.25
CA LYS A 18 -7.04 6.69 -6.41
C LYS A 18 -8.01 6.37 -5.29
N CYS A 19 -8.14 5.08 -5.02
CA CYS A 19 -8.95 4.57 -3.92
C CYS A 19 -8.01 4.10 -2.82
N GLY A 20 -8.14 4.70 -1.64
CA GLY A 20 -7.55 4.22 -0.40
C GLY A 20 -8.66 3.78 0.56
N ILE A 21 -8.41 2.76 1.37
CA ILE A 21 -9.31 2.32 2.43
C ILE A 21 -8.87 2.88 3.78
N VAL A 22 -9.84 3.20 4.64
CA VAL A 22 -9.55 3.57 6.03
C VAL A 22 -9.00 2.35 6.76
N ARG A 23 -7.94 2.54 7.53
CA ARG A 23 -7.20 1.51 8.25
C ARG A 23 -7.49 1.63 9.74
N ASP A 24 -7.55 0.48 10.42
CA ASP A 24 -7.80 0.42 11.86
C ASP A 24 -6.50 0.19 12.66
N GLU A 25 -5.45 -0.27 11.97
CA GLU A 25 -4.17 -0.67 12.58
C GLU A 25 -3.49 0.51 13.29
N GLY A 26 -3.44 0.46 14.63
CA GLY A 26 -2.62 1.34 15.47
C GLY A 26 -3.31 2.60 16.04
N VAL A 27 -4.55 2.93 15.66
CA VAL A 27 -5.19 4.18 16.11
C VAL A 27 -6.62 4.00 16.60
N TYR A 28 -7.51 3.40 15.79
CA TYR A 28 -8.95 3.38 16.04
C TYR A 28 -9.58 2.08 15.57
N LYS A 29 -10.49 1.52 16.36
CA LYS A 29 -11.25 0.32 15.98
C LYS A 29 -12.59 0.74 15.38
N THR A 30 -12.77 0.50 14.09
CA THR A 30 -14.01 0.82 13.41
C THR A 30 -15.08 -0.24 13.76
N PRO A 31 -16.32 0.17 14.13
CA PRO A 31 -17.41 -0.79 14.39
C PRO A 31 -17.65 -1.73 13.20
N GLN A 32 -17.97 -2.99 13.46
CA GLN A 32 -18.06 -4.03 12.43
C GLN A 32 -19.02 -3.67 11.29
N GLU A 33 -20.23 -3.20 11.60
CA GLU A 33 -21.21 -2.77 10.60
C GLU A 33 -20.66 -1.64 9.70
N LYS A 34 -19.88 -0.72 10.29
CA LYS A 34 -19.24 0.37 9.53
C LYS A 34 -18.10 -0.17 8.66
N ARG A 35 -17.33 -1.15 9.13
CA ARG A 35 -16.29 -1.84 8.33
C ARG A 35 -16.91 -2.53 7.12
N GLU A 36 -18.03 -3.23 7.28
CA GLU A 36 -18.74 -3.86 6.16
C GLU A 36 -19.19 -2.85 5.12
N LYS A 37 -19.79 -1.73 5.52
CA LYS A 37 -20.16 -0.64 4.61
C LYS A 37 -18.95 -0.02 3.90
N ILE A 38 -17.82 0.18 4.59
CA ILE A 38 -16.57 0.67 3.99
C ILE A 38 -16.05 -0.35 2.97
N PHE A 39 -16.08 -1.63 3.30
CA PHE A 39 -15.65 -2.71 2.42
C PHE A 39 -16.48 -2.77 1.14
N GLU A 40 -17.82 -2.67 1.25
CA GLU A 40 -18.71 -2.62 0.10
C GLU A 40 -18.43 -1.40 -0.79
N ALA A 41 -18.27 -0.23 -0.18
CA ALA A 41 -17.91 1.00 -0.89
C ALA A 41 -16.57 0.88 -1.63
N TYR A 42 -15.56 0.31 -0.97
CA TYR A 42 -14.25 0.06 -1.55
C TYR A 42 -14.31 -0.97 -2.68
N ASN A 43 -15.07 -2.06 -2.49
CA ASN A 43 -15.25 -3.09 -3.51
C ASN A 43 -15.93 -2.53 -4.76
N TRP A 44 -16.99 -1.74 -4.58
CA TRP A 44 -17.65 -1.05 -5.68
C TRP A 44 -16.68 -0.10 -6.39
N LEU A 45 -16.04 0.81 -5.66
CA LEU A 45 -15.18 1.85 -6.24
C LEU A 45 -13.99 1.25 -7.00
N THR A 46 -13.28 0.29 -6.41
CA THR A 46 -12.13 -0.35 -7.09
C THR A 46 -12.56 -1.17 -8.32
N SER A 47 -13.75 -1.77 -8.31
CA SER A 47 -14.28 -2.48 -9.48
C SER A 47 -14.67 -1.52 -10.60
N THR A 48 -15.33 -0.41 -10.26
CA THR A 48 -15.66 0.68 -11.19
C THR A 48 -14.40 1.33 -11.77
N LEU A 49 -13.38 1.60 -10.94
CA LEU A 49 -12.09 2.11 -11.41
C LEU A 49 -11.42 1.13 -12.36
N LYS A 50 -11.36 -0.17 -12.01
CA LYS A 50 -10.78 -1.20 -12.89
C LYS A 50 -11.48 -1.23 -14.26
N GLN A 51 -12.82 -1.16 -14.27
CA GLN A 51 -13.60 -1.10 -15.52
C GLN A 51 -13.30 0.17 -16.31
N LYS A 52 -13.38 1.36 -15.70
CA LYS A 52 -13.14 2.63 -16.40
C LYS A 52 -11.71 2.82 -16.88
N ILE A 53 -10.72 2.23 -16.19
CA ILE A 53 -9.33 2.17 -16.66
C ILE A 53 -9.23 1.31 -17.94
N ARG A 54 -9.92 0.15 -17.99
CA ARG A 54 -9.97 -0.69 -19.20
C ARG A 54 -10.65 0.04 -20.37
N GLU A 55 -11.74 0.76 -20.09
CA GLU A 55 -12.45 1.59 -21.06
C GLU A 55 -11.70 2.89 -21.44
N LYS A 56 -10.52 3.14 -20.86
CA LYS A 56 -9.73 4.38 -21.02
C LYS A 56 -10.46 5.67 -20.63
N LYS A 57 -11.53 5.57 -19.84
CA LYS A 57 -12.26 6.71 -19.26
C LYS A 57 -11.56 7.29 -18.03
N ILE A 58 -10.74 6.49 -17.34
CA ILE A 58 -9.86 6.96 -16.27
C ILE A 58 -8.43 6.59 -16.65
N LEU A 59 -7.55 7.59 -16.70
CA LEU A 59 -6.17 7.41 -17.14
C LEU A 59 -5.31 6.87 -16.00
N ASN A 60 -5.34 7.53 -14.83
CA ASN A 60 -4.54 7.29 -13.63
C ASN A 60 -3.01 7.36 -13.77
N TYR A 61 -2.46 6.75 -14.83
CA TYR A 61 -1.05 6.72 -15.17
C TYR A 61 -0.90 6.76 -16.70
N ASN A 62 0.26 7.23 -17.16
CA ASN A 62 0.61 7.24 -18.58
C ASN A 62 0.69 5.81 -19.16
N ASP A 63 -0.29 5.42 -19.97
CA ASP A 63 -0.42 4.09 -20.57
C ASP A 63 0.61 3.79 -21.66
N LYS A 64 1.25 4.83 -22.21
CA LYS A 64 2.35 4.72 -23.16
C LYS A 64 3.67 4.37 -22.49
N SER A 65 3.78 4.56 -21.17
CA SER A 65 5.00 4.28 -20.41
C SER A 65 4.99 2.89 -19.76
N LEU A 66 6.15 2.22 -19.77
CA LEU A 66 6.38 0.97 -19.05
C LEU A 66 5.99 1.10 -17.56
N GLN A 67 6.49 2.16 -16.91
CA GLN A 67 6.20 2.46 -15.51
C GLN A 67 4.70 2.62 -15.25
N GLY A 68 3.98 3.33 -16.12
CA GLY A 68 2.54 3.55 -15.95
C GLY A 68 1.74 2.26 -16.08
N LYS A 69 2.09 1.35 -17.01
CA LYS A 69 1.46 0.02 -17.12
C LYS A 69 1.69 -0.81 -15.86
N LEU A 70 2.93 -0.84 -15.35
CA LEU A 70 3.28 -1.54 -14.12
C LEU A 70 2.53 -0.98 -12.90
N HIS A 71 2.45 0.34 -12.77
CA HIS A 71 1.72 0.97 -11.67
C HIS A 71 0.20 0.69 -11.72
N LYS A 72 -0.43 0.66 -12.91
CA LYS A 72 -1.84 0.24 -13.05
C LYS A 72 -2.04 -1.19 -12.56
N LYS A 73 -1.17 -2.11 -12.95
CA LYS A 73 -1.24 -3.51 -12.52
C LYS A 73 -1.00 -3.67 -11.02
N LYS A 74 -0.01 -2.94 -10.48
CA LYS A 74 0.26 -2.88 -9.04
C LYS A 74 -0.97 -2.43 -8.24
N ASP A 75 -1.69 -1.40 -8.71
CA ASP A 75 -2.93 -0.96 -8.07
C ASP A 75 -3.98 -2.07 -8.06
N ILE A 76 -4.18 -2.76 -9.18
CA ILE A 76 -5.13 -3.89 -9.26
C ILE A 76 -4.76 -5.01 -8.28
N ILE A 77 -3.49 -5.39 -8.21
CA ILE A 77 -2.99 -6.40 -7.25
C ILE A 77 -3.23 -5.92 -5.81
N SER A 78 -2.94 -4.65 -5.51
CA SER A 78 -3.15 -4.07 -4.18
C SER A 78 -4.63 -4.10 -3.79
N TRP A 79 -5.54 -3.77 -4.71
CA TRP A 79 -6.98 -3.81 -4.47
C TRP A 79 -7.46 -5.23 -4.19
N GLU A 80 -6.99 -6.22 -4.95
CA GLU A 80 -7.30 -7.64 -4.73
C GLU A 80 -6.79 -8.13 -3.37
N MET A 81 -5.59 -7.73 -2.96
CA MET A 81 -5.03 -8.07 -1.66
C MET A 81 -5.85 -7.45 -0.52
N ILE A 82 -6.18 -6.16 -0.61
CA ILE A 82 -6.97 -5.45 0.41
C ILE A 82 -8.34 -6.10 0.56
N LYS A 83 -9.00 -6.44 -0.55
CA LYS A 83 -10.31 -7.13 -0.52
C LYS A 83 -10.27 -8.45 0.24
N GLN A 84 -9.13 -9.14 0.25
CA GLN A 84 -8.96 -10.40 0.95
C GLN A 84 -8.65 -10.26 2.45
N MET A 85 -8.09 -9.12 2.88
CA MET A 85 -7.60 -8.94 4.25
C MET A 85 -8.40 -7.94 5.08
N TYR A 86 -9.18 -7.05 4.45
CA TYR A 86 -9.80 -5.93 5.17
C TYR A 86 -10.76 -6.36 6.26
N LEU A 87 -11.70 -7.27 5.96
CA LEU A 87 -12.63 -7.81 6.96
C LEU A 87 -12.01 -8.94 7.78
N ASN A 88 -11.13 -9.74 7.17
CA ASN A 88 -10.44 -10.87 7.80
C ASN A 88 -8.91 -10.69 7.70
N PRO A 89 -8.28 -10.00 8.66
CA PRO A 89 -6.84 -9.74 8.65
C PRO A 89 -6.05 -11.03 8.52
N LYS A 90 -5.24 -11.13 7.47
CA LYS A 90 -4.42 -12.30 7.20
C LYS A 90 -3.15 -11.94 6.47
N TYR A 91 -2.12 -12.75 6.69
CA TYR A 91 -0.88 -12.65 5.95
C TYR A 91 -1.05 -13.11 4.50
N ILE A 92 -0.68 -12.25 3.54
CA ILE A 92 -0.66 -12.57 2.10
C ILE A 92 0.76 -12.48 1.54
N SER A 93 1.54 -11.51 2.00
CA SER A 93 2.84 -11.17 1.41
C SER A 93 3.84 -10.69 2.47
N PRO A 94 5.14 -10.97 2.32
CA PRO A 94 6.18 -10.43 3.18
C PRO A 94 6.14 -8.90 3.22
N CYS A 95 6.15 -8.34 4.43
CA CYS A 95 6.31 -6.90 4.63
C CYS A 95 7.78 -6.51 4.53
N HIS A 96 8.08 -5.48 3.74
CA HIS A 96 9.44 -4.97 3.56
C HIS A 96 9.79 -3.76 4.44
N ALA A 97 8.99 -3.50 5.49
CA ALA A 97 9.33 -2.54 6.54
C ALA A 97 10.70 -2.89 7.16
N ALA A 98 11.48 -1.87 7.53
CA ALA A 98 12.86 -2.03 8.00
C ALA A 98 13.86 -2.61 6.97
N SER A 99 13.48 -2.72 5.69
CA SER A 99 14.38 -3.21 4.63
C SER A 99 14.34 -2.34 3.37
N LEU A 100 13.17 -2.18 2.74
CA LEU A 100 12.98 -1.32 1.57
C LEU A 100 12.44 0.06 1.94
N PHE A 101 11.68 0.16 3.03
CA PHE A 101 11.14 1.43 3.52
C PHE A 101 11.10 1.47 5.05
N GLY A 102 11.09 2.68 5.58
CA GLY A 102 10.93 3.01 6.99
C GLY A 102 10.51 4.47 7.14
N ILE A 103 10.22 4.89 8.36
CA ILE A 103 9.79 6.26 8.64
C ILE A 103 10.80 6.98 9.53
N ILE A 104 10.89 8.30 9.32
CA ILE A 104 11.66 9.20 10.15
C ILE A 104 10.67 10.24 10.68
N THR A 105 10.54 10.30 11.99
CA THR A 105 9.69 11.29 12.67
C THR A 105 10.37 12.66 12.69
N ALA A 106 9.60 13.73 12.94
CA ALA A 106 10.13 15.10 12.98
C ALA A 106 11.24 15.31 14.03
N ASN A 107 11.26 14.51 15.10
CA ASN A 107 12.33 14.53 16.11
C ASN A 107 13.49 13.58 15.78
N GLY A 108 13.60 13.09 14.54
CA GLY A 108 14.73 12.31 14.05
C GLY A 108 14.72 10.83 14.47
N LYS A 109 13.69 10.35 15.18
CA LYS A 109 13.54 8.94 15.49
C LYS A 109 13.14 8.15 14.25
N VAL A 110 13.82 7.02 14.04
CA VAL A 110 13.66 6.12 12.90
C VAL A 110 12.89 4.88 13.32
N TYR A 111 11.85 4.51 12.58
CA TYR A 111 11.02 3.32 12.84
C TYR A 111 10.86 2.49 11.55
N PRO A 112 10.54 1.19 11.67
CA PRO A 112 10.33 0.34 10.50
C PRO A 112 9.03 0.70 9.74
N CYS A 113 7.99 1.16 10.44
CA CYS A 113 6.74 1.69 9.89
C CYS A 113 5.96 2.46 10.97
N GLU A 114 4.84 3.08 10.59
CA GLU A 114 4.00 3.94 11.43
C GLU A 114 3.29 3.20 12.56
N ILE A 115 3.00 1.91 12.41
CA ILE A 115 2.23 1.13 13.39
C ILE A 115 3.11 0.40 14.41
N LEU A 116 4.41 0.26 14.14
CA LEU A 116 5.36 -0.40 15.02
C LEU A 116 6.12 0.63 15.87
N GLU A 117 5.36 1.41 16.64
CA GLU A 117 5.88 2.48 17.50
C GLU A 117 6.79 1.96 18.63
N ASP A 118 6.67 0.68 19.00
CA ASP A 118 7.53 0.01 19.98
C ASP A 118 8.89 -0.41 19.38
N LYS A 119 9.04 -0.35 18.05
CA LYS A 119 10.25 -0.77 17.32
C LYS A 119 11.12 0.42 16.89
N LEU A 120 11.53 1.27 17.83
CA LEU A 120 12.50 2.33 17.55
C LEU A 120 13.81 1.74 17.00
N LEU A 121 14.21 2.08 15.78
CA LEU A 121 15.46 1.60 15.17
C LEU A 121 16.67 2.43 15.65
N GLY A 122 16.49 3.72 15.84
CA GLY A 122 17.52 4.64 16.31
C GLY A 122 17.08 6.09 16.18
N ASN A 123 17.96 7.03 16.54
CA ASN A 123 17.71 8.47 16.38
C ASN A 123 18.84 9.08 15.56
N LEU A 124 18.49 9.81 14.49
CA LEU A 124 19.46 10.46 13.61
C LEU A 124 20.41 11.41 14.36
N ARG A 125 19.94 12.04 15.44
CA ARG A 125 20.75 12.96 16.26
C ARG A 125 21.93 12.26 16.94
N ASP A 126 21.79 10.97 17.25
CA ASP A 126 22.85 10.18 17.90
C ASP A 126 23.90 9.68 16.89
N HIS A 127 23.62 9.84 15.59
CA HIS A 127 24.40 9.30 14.49
C HIS A 127 24.89 10.38 13.51
N ASN A 128 25.02 11.65 13.94
CA ASN A 128 25.40 12.77 13.07
C ASN A 128 24.55 12.83 11.77
N MET A 129 23.26 12.54 11.89
CA MET A 129 22.29 12.45 10.78
C MET A 129 22.59 11.37 9.72
N LYS A 130 23.49 10.42 10.00
CA LYS A 130 23.82 9.32 9.10
C LYS A 130 22.83 8.17 9.23
N PHE A 131 21.72 8.28 8.51
CA PHE A 131 20.66 7.26 8.48
C PHE A 131 21.17 5.83 8.26
N MET A 132 22.17 5.63 7.39
CA MET A 132 22.66 4.30 7.05
C MET A 132 23.34 3.58 8.22
N GLU A 133 23.86 4.30 9.23
CA GLU A 133 24.39 3.67 10.45
C GLU A 133 23.27 2.99 11.24
N ILE A 134 22.11 3.62 11.32
CA ILE A 134 20.90 3.06 11.94
C ILE A 134 20.35 1.92 11.08
N TRP A 135 20.25 2.13 9.76
CA TRP A 135 19.65 1.17 8.83
C TRP A 135 20.43 -0.15 8.74
N LYS A 136 21.76 -0.10 8.85
CA LYS A 136 22.63 -1.28 8.84
C LYS A 136 22.85 -1.90 10.23
N SER A 137 22.23 -1.35 11.27
CA SER A 137 22.42 -1.84 12.64
C SER A 137 21.82 -3.23 12.85
N GLU A 138 22.37 -3.95 13.83
CA GLU A 138 21.84 -5.24 14.27
C GLU A 138 20.39 -5.12 14.78
N LYS A 139 20.01 -3.97 15.33
CA LYS A 139 18.64 -3.69 15.77
C LYS A 139 17.66 -3.68 14.60
N THR A 140 18.04 -3.06 13.48
CA THR A 140 17.23 -3.04 12.25
C THR A 140 17.10 -4.45 11.67
N LYS A 141 18.19 -5.23 11.66
CA LYS A 141 18.17 -6.64 11.23
C LYS A 141 17.21 -7.48 12.07
N LYS A 142 17.30 -7.42 13.40
CA LYS A 142 16.39 -8.12 14.31
C LYS A 142 14.93 -7.70 14.13
N THR A 143 14.68 -6.42 13.85
CA THR A 143 13.33 -5.90 13.59
C THR A 143 12.77 -6.43 12.27
N LYS A 144 13.60 -6.49 11.22
CA LYS A 144 13.23 -7.13 9.95
C LYS A 144 12.88 -8.61 10.15
N ASP A 145 13.70 -9.35 10.89
CA ASP A 145 13.45 -10.77 11.17
C ASP A 145 12.14 -10.96 11.96
N PHE A 146 11.87 -10.09 12.94
CA PHE A 146 10.59 -10.07 13.66
C PHE A 146 9.39 -9.83 12.72
N ILE A 147 9.49 -8.88 11.79
CA ILE A 147 8.41 -8.57 10.84
C ILE A 147 8.10 -9.76 9.93
N LEU A 148 9.14 -10.46 9.47
CA LEU A 148 8.99 -11.65 8.61
C LEU A 148 8.43 -12.84 9.38
N ASN A 149 8.98 -13.12 10.57
CA ASN A 149 8.60 -14.26 11.40
C ASN A 149 7.19 -14.10 11.99
N SER A 150 6.80 -12.88 12.38
CA SER A 150 5.46 -12.58 12.87
C SER A 150 4.39 -12.58 11.77
N LYS A 151 4.79 -12.70 10.49
CA LYS A 151 3.89 -12.62 9.34
C LYS A 151 3.05 -11.35 9.39
N CYS A 152 3.71 -10.21 9.65
CA CYS A 152 3.07 -8.91 9.75
C CYS A 152 2.19 -8.64 8.52
N ASN A 153 0.98 -8.15 8.76
CA ASN A 153 0.00 -7.85 7.72
C ASN A 153 -0.74 -6.54 8.07
N CYS A 154 -1.10 -5.78 7.04
CA CYS A 154 -1.93 -4.58 7.18
C CYS A 154 -2.52 -4.22 5.81
N THR A 155 -3.54 -3.39 5.82
CA THR A 155 -4.24 -2.90 4.62
C THR A 155 -3.59 -1.66 3.98
N TYR A 156 -2.39 -1.27 4.44
CA TYR A 156 -1.73 -0.03 4.00
C TYR A 156 -1.22 -0.08 2.56
N GLU A 157 -1.93 0.59 1.65
CA GLU A 157 -1.63 0.66 0.22
C GLU A 157 -0.20 1.10 -0.09
N CYS A 158 0.34 2.06 0.68
CA CYS A 158 1.71 2.53 0.51
C CYS A 158 2.71 1.43 0.85
N ALA A 159 2.54 0.72 1.96
CA ALA A 159 3.38 -0.43 2.32
C ALA A 159 3.21 -1.60 1.35
N LEU A 160 1.97 -1.88 0.91
CA LEU A 160 1.67 -2.92 -0.07
C LEU A 160 2.36 -2.67 -1.41
N THR A 161 2.58 -1.41 -1.79
CA THR A 161 3.34 -1.06 -2.99
C THR A 161 4.77 -1.61 -2.93
N TYR A 162 5.47 -1.47 -1.79
CA TYR A 162 6.78 -2.07 -1.60
C TYR A 162 6.71 -3.60 -1.56
N ASN A 163 5.66 -4.17 -0.99
CA ASN A 163 5.48 -5.62 -0.94
C ASN A 163 5.22 -6.22 -2.33
N ILE A 164 4.54 -5.50 -3.22
CA ILE A 164 4.26 -5.93 -4.59
C ILE A 164 5.48 -5.74 -5.48
N LEU A 165 6.06 -4.53 -5.50
CA LEU A 165 7.15 -4.18 -6.40
C LEU A 165 8.50 -4.77 -5.97
N GLY A 166 8.73 -4.90 -4.66
CA GLY A 166 9.97 -5.42 -4.08
C GLY A 166 10.04 -6.95 -3.99
N ASN A 167 8.97 -7.66 -4.38
CA ASN A 167 8.89 -9.11 -4.24
C ASN A 167 8.82 -9.80 -5.61
N PHE A 168 9.75 -10.75 -5.82
CA PHE A 168 9.86 -11.50 -7.07
C PHE A 168 8.56 -12.26 -7.44
N ARG A 169 7.77 -12.66 -6.44
CA ARG A 169 6.49 -13.37 -6.60
C ARG A 169 5.49 -12.65 -7.50
N TYR A 170 5.50 -11.31 -7.53
CA TYR A 170 4.54 -10.53 -8.33
C TYR A 170 5.09 -10.12 -9.69
N GLN A 171 6.39 -10.28 -9.95
CA GLN A 171 7.00 -9.83 -11.20
C GLN A 171 6.37 -10.45 -12.45
N PRO A 172 6.02 -11.76 -12.49
CA PRO A 172 5.31 -12.32 -13.65
C PRO A 172 3.98 -11.62 -13.92
N ARG A 173 3.18 -11.35 -12.87
CA ARG A 173 1.90 -10.62 -12.99
C ARG A 173 2.09 -9.16 -13.35
N LEU A 174 3.17 -8.52 -12.90
CA LEU A 174 3.49 -7.14 -13.24
C LEU A 174 3.93 -7.04 -14.70
N VAL A 175 4.82 -7.92 -15.17
CA VAL A 175 5.28 -7.95 -16.57
C VAL A 175 4.16 -8.33 -17.53
N SER A 176 3.16 -9.12 -17.12
CA SER A 176 2.00 -9.39 -17.98
C SER A 176 1.24 -8.11 -18.36
N SER A 177 1.31 -7.06 -17.53
CA SER A 177 0.70 -5.74 -17.78
C SER A 177 1.17 -5.04 -19.06
N LEU A 178 2.30 -5.47 -19.62
CA LEU A 178 2.83 -4.92 -20.87
C LEU A 178 1.99 -5.33 -22.07
N PHE A 179 1.38 -6.52 -21.98
CA PHE A 179 0.57 -7.14 -23.02
C PHE A 179 -0.92 -7.04 -22.71
N ASN A 180 -1.32 -7.26 -21.44
CA ASN A 180 -2.70 -7.16 -20.99
C ASN A 180 -2.76 -6.70 -19.53
N LEU A 181 -3.68 -5.77 -19.23
CA LEU A 181 -3.92 -5.31 -17.86
C LEU A 181 -4.53 -6.40 -16.96
N ASP A 182 -5.12 -7.45 -17.54
CA ASP A 182 -5.78 -8.56 -16.85
C ASP A 182 -4.82 -9.62 -16.28
#